data_AF-A0A6G7XKN4-F1
#
_entry.id   AF-A0A6G7XKN4-F1
#
_cell.length_a   1.000
_cell.length_b   1.000
_cell.length_c   1.000
_cell.angle_alpha   90.00
_cell.angle_beta   90.00
_cell.angle_gamma   90.00
#
_symmetry.space_group_name_H-M   'P 1'
#
loop_
_entity.id
_entity.type
_entity.pdbx_description
1 polymer ?
#
loop_
_entity_poly.entity_id
_entity_poly.type
_entity_poly.pdbx_seq_one_letter_code
_entity_poly.pdbx_strand_id
1 'polypeptide(L)'
;MTGTQSTQDEQRRATRGPQRLVVLVVGALLALLVLVACGDETSEPGASSTEATEAASPESGDASETATASEVTDADRDEVVAAAETAAVAVLSYDHRSLEQDRDAALEFMTTAYGDSYRSTFDAAVLPSATDAEATVEAEVQETGITAIDGDSAEVLVFVDQSTTTAESPEPMAALNRITLTLVREDSEWLIDEIRSDGFARPDDDAVRVEVMAVGARFAEVWNTFEPAQAREYVDTVTPLLTPRFADEFTASSDSVVEGIEDQQLSSTGRALGSAVSALDADSATVLVASDAERTSDGKDVVRHWRWSVDLVLVDGTWLVDSFEEV
;
A
#
# COMPACT_ATOMS: atom_id res chain seq x y z
N MET A 1 56.83 10.30 -12.00
CA MET A 1 55.80 10.47 -10.96
C MET A 1 54.71 9.46 -11.23
N THR A 2 54.85 8.26 -10.68
CA THR A 2 53.93 7.15 -10.92
C THR A 2 53.95 6.32 -9.64
N GLY A 3 53.01 6.57 -8.73
CA GLY A 3 53.05 5.97 -7.40
C GLY A 3 52.02 6.57 -6.45
N THR A 4 50.73 6.46 -6.82
CA THR A 4 49.63 6.71 -5.85
C THR A 4 48.28 6.07 -6.25
N GLN A 5 48.20 5.30 -7.35
CA GLN A 5 46.95 4.62 -7.74
C GLN A 5 46.85 3.16 -7.25
N SER A 6 47.98 2.48 -6.99
CA SER A 6 47.95 1.05 -6.65
C SER A 6 47.34 0.74 -5.28
N THR A 7 47.45 1.66 -4.31
CA THR A 7 47.06 1.40 -2.92
C THR A 7 45.57 1.62 -2.66
N GLN A 8 44.88 2.41 -3.49
CA GLN A 8 43.42 2.60 -3.38
C GLN A 8 42.63 1.45 -4.01
N ASP A 9 43.14 0.84 -5.09
CA ASP A 9 42.52 -0.34 -5.71
C ASP A 9 42.71 -1.62 -4.88
N GLU A 10 43.81 -1.73 -4.12
CA GLU A 10 43.99 -2.82 -3.14
C GLU A 10 43.05 -2.67 -1.92
N GLN A 11 42.79 -1.44 -1.45
CA GLN A 11 41.82 -1.21 -0.37
C GLN A 11 40.36 -1.41 -0.80
N ARG A 12 40.01 -1.15 -2.07
CA ARG A 12 38.68 -1.44 -2.62
C ARG A 12 38.42 -2.92 -2.88
N ARG A 13 39.46 -3.74 -3.03
CA ARG A 13 39.32 -5.20 -3.18
C ARG A 13 39.14 -5.94 -1.86
N ALA A 14 39.54 -5.35 -0.73
CA ALA A 14 39.49 -6.00 0.59
C ALA A 14 38.12 -5.92 1.31
N THR A 15 37.13 -5.22 0.75
CA THR A 15 35.78 -5.07 1.35
C THR A 15 34.67 -5.83 0.63
N ARG A 16 35.00 -6.70 -0.34
CA ARG A 16 34.04 -7.65 -0.94
C ARG A 16 34.20 -9.04 -0.32
N GLY A 17 33.79 -9.17 0.94
CA GLY A 17 33.39 -10.44 1.57
C GLY A 17 31.87 -10.65 1.43
N PRO A 18 31.35 -11.88 1.60
CA PRO A 18 30.01 -12.25 1.18
C PRO A 18 28.96 -11.72 2.16
N GLN A 19 28.46 -10.51 1.95
CA GLN A 19 27.29 -9.96 2.65
C GLN A 19 26.04 -9.94 1.78
N ARG A 20 25.96 -10.86 0.81
CA ARG A 20 24.82 -11.00 -0.11
C ARG A 20 24.25 -12.41 -0.05
N LEU A 21 23.79 -12.85 1.13
CA LEU A 21 23.02 -14.10 1.24
C LEU A 21 22.33 -14.32 2.61
N VAL A 22 21.73 -13.33 3.28
CA VAL A 22 21.06 -13.61 4.59
C VAL A 22 19.68 -12.93 4.75
N VAL A 23 19.16 -12.21 3.75
CA VAL A 23 17.85 -11.54 3.83
C VAL A 23 16.67 -12.46 3.45
N LEU A 24 16.91 -13.70 3.01
CA LEU A 24 15.88 -14.53 2.37
C LEU A 24 14.97 -15.33 3.33
N VAL A 25 15.23 -15.36 4.63
CA VAL A 25 14.51 -16.27 5.56
C VAL A 25 13.52 -15.52 6.46
N VAL A 26 13.79 -14.26 6.79
CA VAL A 26 12.97 -13.45 7.72
C VAL A 26 11.62 -13.02 7.11
N GLY A 27 11.53 -12.97 5.78
CA GLY A 27 10.33 -12.50 5.09
C GLY A 27 9.35 -13.60 4.68
N ALA A 28 9.61 -14.89 4.91
CA ALA A 28 8.84 -15.95 4.24
C ALA A 28 7.37 -16.07 4.69
N LEU A 29 6.99 -15.58 5.88
CA LEU A 29 5.59 -15.53 6.32
C LEU A 29 4.89 -14.24 5.85
N LEU A 30 5.62 -13.12 5.77
CA LEU A 30 5.08 -11.80 5.41
C LEU A 30 5.21 -11.45 3.91
N ALA A 31 6.05 -12.16 3.15
CA ALA A 31 6.30 -11.92 1.72
C ALA A 31 5.67 -12.98 0.80
N LEU A 32 5.07 -14.04 1.35
CA LEU A 32 4.62 -15.19 0.55
C LEU A 32 3.10 -15.22 0.26
N LEU A 33 2.35 -14.20 0.66
CA LEU A 33 0.97 -14.01 0.18
C LEU A 33 0.91 -13.41 -1.25
N VAL A 34 2.06 -13.16 -1.90
CA VAL A 34 2.15 -12.50 -3.23
C VAL A 34 2.20 -13.48 -4.42
N LEU A 35 2.10 -14.81 -4.24
CA LEU A 35 2.37 -15.76 -5.34
C LEU A 35 1.32 -16.82 -5.71
N VAL A 36 0.04 -16.65 -5.34
CA VAL A 36 -1.03 -17.55 -5.83
C VAL A 36 -2.28 -16.78 -6.26
N ALA A 37 -2.22 -16.15 -7.44
CA ALA A 37 -3.39 -15.87 -8.30
C ALA A 37 -2.97 -15.54 -9.74
N CYS A 38 -2.34 -16.51 -10.42
CA CYS A 38 -2.36 -16.59 -11.88
C CYS A 38 -2.59 -18.06 -12.25
N GLY A 39 -3.84 -18.49 -12.07
CA GLY A 39 -4.37 -19.76 -12.55
C GLY A 39 -5.58 -19.47 -13.40
N ASP A 40 -5.35 -19.52 -14.71
CA ASP A 40 -6.28 -19.49 -15.84
C ASP A 40 -7.63 -20.17 -15.53
N GLU A 41 -8.75 -19.45 -15.66
CA GLU A 41 -9.97 -20.06 -16.18
C GLU A 41 -10.84 -19.04 -16.93
N THR A 42 -10.79 -19.20 -18.24
CA THR A 42 -11.68 -18.64 -19.25
C THR A 42 -13.11 -19.06 -18.97
N SER A 43 -14.04 -18.11 -18.80
CA SER A 43 -15.45 -18.23 -19.19
C SER A 43 -16.18 -16.89 -19.07
N GLU A 44 -16.46 -16.27 -20.21
CA GLU A 44 -17.65 -15.41 -20.36
C GLU A 44 -18.91 -16.25 -20.03
N PRO A 45 -19.97 -15.64 -19.51
CA PRO A 45 -21.01 -15.27 -20.46
C PRO A 45 -21.73 -13.95 -20.16
N GLY A 46 -22.10 -13.27 -21.25
CA GLY A 46 -23.51 -13.01 -21.52
C GLY A 46 -24.12 -11.79 -20.85
N ALA A 47 -24.08 -10.67 -21.58
CA ALA A 47 -25.02 -9.58 -21.42
C ALA A 47 -26.48 -10.07 -21.42
N SER A 48 -27.28 -9.58 -20.47
CA SER A 48 -28.67 -9.20 -20.74
C SER A 48 -29.11 -8.10 -19.78
N SER A 49 -29.47 -6.99 -20.40
CA SER A 49 -30.18 -5.85 -19.84
C SER A 49 -31.49 -6.26 -19.14
N THR A 50 -31.86 -5.55 -18.07
CA THR A 50 -33.26 -5.22 -17.79
C THR A 50 -33.31 -3.86 -17.08
N GLU A 51 -34.26 -3.07 -17.58
CA GLU A 51 -34.50 -1.65 -17.38
C GLU A 51 -34.83 -1.21 -15.94
N ALA A 52 -34.64 0.09 -15.77
CA ALA A 52 -35.08 0.92 -14.66
C ALA A 52 -36.57 0.76 -14.29
N THR A 53 -36.86 1.00 -13.01
CA THR A 53 -38.09 1.70 -12.63
C THR A 53 -37.77 2.64 -11.47
N GLU A 54 -37.69 3.91 -11.83
CA GLU A 54 -37.78 5.06 -10.95
C GLU A 54 -39.23 5.27 -10.49
N ALA A 55 -39.36 5.97 -9.35
CA ALA A 55 -40.54 6.63 -8.77
C ALA A 55 -41.41 5.79 -7.81
N ALA A 56 -41.27 6.08 -6.51
CA ALA A 56 -42.15 7.04 -5.83
C ALA A 56 -41.96 6.97 -4.30
N SER A 57 -41.58 8.08 -3.66
CA SER A 57 -41.91 8.32 -2.25
C SER A 57 -43.43 8.48 -2.12
N PRO A 58 -44.02 8.01 -1.01
CA PRO A 58 -44.58 8.99 -0.09
C PRO A 58 -44.28 8.69 1.38
N GLU A 59 -44.51 9.75 2.16
CA GLU A 59 -44.23 9.98 3.56
C GLU A 59 -44.88 9.02 4.57
N SER A 60 -44.26 9.00 5.76
CA SER A 60 -44.84 8.81 7.10
C SER A 60 -45.39 7.43 7.47
N GLY A 61 -44.57 6.69 8.22
CA GLY A 61 -45.02 5.62 9.11
C GLY A 61 -44.07 5.51 10.29
N ASP A 62 -44.45 6.11 11.42
CA ASP A 62 -43.90 5.79 12.74
C ASP A 62 -44.17 4.31 13.03
N ALA A 63 -43.11 3.51 12.95
CA ALA A 63 -43.06 2.18 13.54
C ALA A 63 -41.65 2.01 14.09
N SER A 64 -41.56 2.34 15.38
CA SER A 64 -40.49 1.95 16.29
C SER A 64 -40.15 0.46 16.10
N GLU A 65 -39.10 0.17 15.37
CA GLU A 65 -38.29 -1.02 15.56
C GLU A 65 -36.84 -0.55 15.54
N THR A 66 -36.43 0.02 16.68
CA THR A 66 -35.04 0.30 16.97
C THR A 66 -34.36 -1.07 17.05
N ALA A 67 -33.82 -1.54 15.92
CA ALA A 67 -32.74 -2.50 15.94
C ALA A 67 -31.65 -1.86 16.81
N THR A 68 -31.48 -2.40 18.01
CA THR A 68 -30.41 -2.03 18.91
C THR A 68 -29.11 -2.30 18.17
N ALA A 69 -28.47 -1.26 17.64
CA ALA A 69 -27.04 -1.32 17.39
C ALA A 69 -26.42 -1.65 18.75
N SER A 70 -25.83 -2.83 18.87
CA SER A 70 -25.11 -3.21 20.09
C SER A 70 -24.05 -2.15 20.35
N GLU A 71 -24.19 -1.39 21.43
CA GLU A 71 -23.20 -0.39 21.83
C GLU A 71 -21.91 -1.14 22.15
N VAL A 72 -20.84 -0.90 21.39
CA VAL A 72 -19.50 -1.44 21.67
C VAL A 72 -19.05 -0.95 23.04
N THR A 73 -18.75 -1.89 23.94
CA THR A 73 -18.32 -1.56 25.30
C THR A 73 -16.78 -1.55 25.42
N ASP A 74 -16.25 -0.94 26.49
CA ASP A 74 -14.82 -1.04 26.80
C ASP A 74 -14.38 -2.50 27.01
N ALA A 75 -15.28 -3.35 27.51
CA ALA A 75 -15.01 -4.78 27.66
C ALA A 75 -14.87 -5.50 26.31
N ASP A 76 -15.67 -5.14 25.31
CA ASP A 76 -15.52 -5.67 23.94
C ASP A 76 -14.18 -5.25 23.33
N ARG A 77 -13.75 -4.01 23.59
CA ARG A 77 -12.45 -3.50 23.12
C ARG A 77 -11.30 -4.26 23.78
N ASP A 78 -11.34 -4.45 25.10
CA ASP A 78 -10.30 -5.19 25.83
C ASP A 78 -10.22 -6.65 25.33
N GLU A 79 -11.35 -7.27 25.02
CA GLU A 79 -11.42 -8.63 24.47
C GLU A 79 -10.79 -8.72 23.07
N VAL A 80 -11.13 -7.78 22.18
CA VAL A 80 -10.54 -7.68 20.83
C VAL A 80 -9.04 -7.48 20.89
N VAL A 81 -8.54 -6.60 21.75
CA VAL A 81 -7.10 -6.36 21.92
C VAL A 81 -6.41 -7.64 22.40
N ALA A 82 -6.93 -8.28 23.45
CA ALA A 82 -6.33 -9.50 23.99
C ALA A 82 -6.29 -10.65 22.96
N ALA A 83 -7.36 -10.78 22.16
CA ALA A 83 -7.43 -11.76 21.07
C ALA A 83 -6.40 -11.44 19.98
N ALA A 84 -6.32 -10.18 19.54
CA ALA A 84 -5.35 -9.73 18.54
C ALA A 84 -3.90 -9.99 18.97
N GLU A 85 -3.54 -9.65 20.20
CA GLU A 85 -2.19 -9.83 20.74
C GLU A 85 -1.81 -11.31 20.80
N THR A 86 -2.70 -12.15 21.33
CA THR A 86 -2.48 -13.59 21.44
C THR A 86 -2.31 -14.23 20.06
N ALA A 87 -3.21 -13.89 19.14
CA ALA A 87 -3.19 -14.43 17.79
C ALA A 87 -1.95 -13.94 17.01
N ALA A 88 -1.57 -12.66 17.13
CA ALA A 88 -0.38 -12.12 16.48
C ALA A 88 0.89 -12.87 16.89
N VAL A 89 1.09 -13.14 18.19
CA VAL A 89 2.25 -13.90 18.66
C VAL A 89 2.25 -15.32 18.10
N ALA A 90 1.10 -15.99 18.13
CA ALA A 90 0.96 -17.37 17.65
C ALA A 90 1.23 -17.51 16.15
N VAL A 91 0.74 -16.56 15.34
CA VAL A 91 0.88 -16.61 13.89
C VAL A 91 2.27 -16.19 13.41
N LEU A 92 2.92 -15.28 14.13
CA LEU A 92 4.20 -14.68 13.71
C LEU A 92 5.43 -15.35 14.34
N SER A 93 5.25 -16.34 15.21
CA SER A 93 6.34 -17.11 15.84
C SER A 93 6.36 -18.55 15.33
N TYR A 94 7.55 -19.09 15.07
CA TYR A 94 7.71 -20.50 14.71
C TYR A 94 9.12 -21.00 14.99
N ASP A 95 9.27 -22.31 15.11
CA ASP A 95 10.57 -22.97 15.23
C ASP A 95 10.72 -24.10 14.21
N HIS A 96 11.85 -24.16 13.50
CA HIS A 96 12.13 -25.21 12.51
C HIS A 96 11.96 -26.64 13.05
N ARG A 97 12.06 -26.86 14.37
CA ARG A 97 11.91 -28.16 15.03
C ARG A 97 10.44 -28.55 15.25
N SER A 98 9.51 -27.61 15.12
CA SER A 98 8.08 -27.76 15.42
C SER A 98 7.15 -27.08 14.40
N LEU A 99 7.61 -26.74 13.19
CA LEU A 99 6.86 -25.96 12.20
C LEU A 99 5.41 -26.39 11.98
N GLU A 100 5.15 -27.70 11.84
CA GLU A 100 3.79 -28.20 11.62
C GLU A 100 2.91 -28.02 12.86
N GLN A 101 3.50 -28.17 14.05
CA GLN A 101 2.81 -27.92 15.32
C GLN A 101 2.54 -26.43 15.52
N ASP A 102 3.51 -25.57 15.19
CA ASP A 102 3.37 -24.11 15.30
C ASP A 102 2.31 -23.60 14.31
N ARG A 103 2.30 -24.13 13.07
CA ARG A 103 1.23 -23.87 12.08
C ARG A 103 -0.14 -24.29 12.62
N ASP A 104 -0.25 -25.51 13.15
CA ASP A 104 -1.53 -26.03 13.63
C ASP A 104 -2.04 -25.25 14.85
N ALA A 105 -1.15 -24.79 15.73
CA ALA A 105 -1.50 -23.88 16.82
C ALA A 105 -1.96 -22.50 16.32
N ALA A 106 -1.31 -21.96 15.29
CA ALA A 106 -1.72 -20.69 14.67
C ALA A 106 -3.12 -20.77 14.03
N LEU A 107 -3.47 -21.93 13.44
CA LEU A 107 -4.78 -22.16 12.84
C LEU A 107 -5.92 -22.12 13.85
N GLU A 108 -5.67 -22.34 15.14
CA GLU A 108 -6.69 -22.23 16.20
C GLU A 108 -7.20 -20.80 16.39
N PHE A 109 -6.45 -19.80 15.91
CA PHE A 109 -6.81 -18.37 16.01
C PHE A 109 -7.43 -17.82 14.72
N MET A 110 -7.78 -18.67 13.74
CA MET A 110 -8.25 -18.24 12.42
C MET A 110 -9.64 -18.77 12.12
N THR A 111 -10.41 -18.04 11.31
CA THR A 111 -11.62 -18.60 10.70
C THR A 111 -11.24 -19.80 9.84
N THR A 112 -12.16 -20.73 9.64
CA THR A 112 -11.90 -21.91 8.77
C THR A 112 -11.51 -21.47 7.36
N ALA A 113 -12.18 -20.44 6.83
CA ALA A 113 -11.93 -19.95 5.48
C ALA A 113 -10.52 -19.36 5.34
N TYR A 114 -10.10 -18.51 6.29
CA TYR A 114 -8.76 -17.93 6.25
C TYR A 114 -7.66 -18.95 6.55
N GLY A 115 -7.91 -19.86 7.51
CA GLY A 115 -6.98 -20.92 7.89
C GLY A 115 -6.58 -21.84 6.72
N ASP A 116 -7.47 -22.10 5.77
CA ASP A 116 -7.14 -22.86 4.56
C ASP A 116 -6.08 -22.15 3.69
N SER A 117 -6.23 -20.84 3.50
CA SER A 117 -5.29 -20.00 2.75
C SER A 117 -3.94 -19.91 3.46
N TYR A 118 -3.98 -19.69 4.78
CA TYR A 118 -2.79 -19.65 5.63
C TYR A 118 -2.00 -20.97 5.54
N ARG A 119 -2.67 -22.11 5.74
CA ARG A 119 -2.03 -23.43 5.68
C ARG A 119 -1.39 -23.69 4.31
N SER A 120 -2.10 -23.39 3.22
CA SER A 120 -1.56 -23.54 1.87
C SER A 120 -0.27 -22.74 1.68
N THR A 121 -0.26 -21.48 2.14
CA THR A 121 0.89 -20.57 2.05
C THR A 121 2.05 -21.06 2.91
N PHE A 122 1.75 -21.46 4.15
CA PHE A 122 2.73 -21.96 5.10
C PHE A 122 3.44 -23.20 4.56
N ASP A 123 2.67 -24.18 4.07
CA ASP A 123 3.21 -25.43 3.52
C ASP A 123 4.03 -25.20 2.25
N ALA A 124 3.60 -24.26 1.40
CA ALA A 124 4.21 -24.02 0.11
C ALA A 124 5.57 -23.30 0.19
N ALA A 125 5.79 -22.39 1.17
CA ALA A 125 7.13 -21.81 1.29
C ALA A 125 7.67 -21.50 2.67
N VAL A 126 6.85 -21.38 3.72
CA VAL A 126 7.39 -21.19 5.07
C VAL A 126 8.08 -22.48 5.50
N LEU A 127 7.38 -23.60 5.40
CA LEU A 127 7.87 -24.91 5.80
C LEU A 127 9.22 -25.26 5.13
N PRO A 128 9.37 -25.25 3.78
CA PRO A 128 10.66 -25.57 3.18
C PRO A 128 11.74 -24.55 3.52
N SER A 129 11.45 -23.24 3.49
CA SER A 129 12.47 -22.20 3.74
C SER A 129 12.97 -22.20 5.18
N ALA A 130 12.07 -22.34 6.15
CA ALA A 130 12.41 -22.41 7.57
C ALA A 130 13.14 -23.71 7.93
N THR A 131 12.79 -24.82 7.27
CA THR A 131 13.51 -26.09 7.42
C THR A 131 14.93 -25.97 6.87
N ASP A 132 15.09 -25.47 5.65
CA ASP A 132 16.40 -25.36 4.99
C ASP A 132 17.35 -24.41 5.73
N ALA A 133 16.82 -23.34 6.32
CA ALA A 133 17.60 -22.36 7.08
C ALA A 133 17.77 -22.70 8.57
N GLU A 134 17.11 -23.75 9.06
CA GLU A 134 16.97 -24.06 10.49
C GLU A 134 16.52 -22.82 11.29
N ALA A 135 15.47 -22.16 10.79
CA ALA A 135 15.03 -20.87 11.29
C ALA A 135 14.15 -20.98 12.55
N THR A 136 14.38 -20.10 13.50
CA THR A 136 13.49 -19.83 14.63
C THR A 136 13.13 -18.35 14.60
N VAL A 137 11.83 -18.05 14.68
CA VAL A 137 11.28 -16.69 14.71
C VAL A 137 10.45 -16.52 15.98
N GLU A 138 10.74 -15.46 16.72
CA GLU A 138 10.02 -15.07 17.93
C GLU A 138 9.38 -13.70 17.71
N ALA A 139 8.08 -13.57 17.96
CA ALA A 139 7.34 -12.33 17.88
C ALA A 139 7.01 -11.77 19.28
N GLU A 140 7.19 -10.47 19.47
CA GLU A 140 6.82 -9.73 20.67
C GLU A 140 5.93 -8.55 20.28
N VAL A 141 4.71 -8.50 20.83
CA VAL A 141 3.79 -7.38 20.59
C VAL A 141 4.20 -6.19 21.46
N GLN A 142 4.44 -5.05 20.81
CA GLN A 142 4.87 -3.82 21.46
C GLN A 142 3.70 -2.89 21.76
N GLU A 143 2.78 -2.77 20.80
CA GLU A 143 1.62 -1.90 20.91
C GLU A 143 0.47 -2.41 20.04
N THR A 144 -0.76 -2.22 20.50
CA THR A 144 -1.98 -2.67 19.84
C THR A 144 -3.02 -1.55 19.86
N GLY A 145 -3.69 -1.32 18.73
CA GLY A 145 -4.74 -0.31 18.61
C GLY A 145 -5.90 -0.79 17.74
N ILE A 146 -7.12 -0.65 18.25
CA ILE A 146 -8.34 -0.90 17.47
C ILE A 146 -8.57 0.27 16.52
N THR A 147 -8.60 0.01 15.21
CA THR A 147 -8.90 0.99 14.17
C THR A 147 -10.39 1.02 13.83
N ALA A 148 -11.08 -0.12 13.91
CA ALA A 148 -12.52 -0.24 13.74
C ALA A 148 -13.09 -1.37 14.61
N ILE A 149 -14.34 -1.23 15.06
CA ILE A 149 -15.05 -2.27 15.80
C ILE A 149 -16.56 -2.08 15.63
N ASP A 150 -17.23 -3.11 15.14
CA ASP A 150 -18.63 -3.08 14.72
C ASP A 150 -19.31 -4.40 15.11
N GLY A 151 -19.78 -4.49 16.35
CA GLY A 151 -20.46 -5.69 16.88
C GLY A 151 -19.54 -6.91 16.90
N ASP A 152 -19.66 -7.75 15.88
CA ASP A 152 -18.95 -9.03 15.73
C ASP A 152 -17.76 -8.95 14.75
N SER A 153 -17.34 -7.74 14.36
CA SER A 153 -16.17 -7.50 13.51
C SER A 153 -15.26 -6.45 14.13
N ALA A 154 -13.95 -6.61 14.00
CA ALA A 154 -12.97 -5.62 14.44
C ALA A 154 -11.75 -5.56 13.51
N GLU A 155 -11.14 -4.39 13.42
CA GLU A 155 -9.86 -4.17 12.77
C GLU A 155 -8.86 -3.66 13.81
N VAL A 156 -7.69 -4.30 13.86
CA VAL A 156 -6.67 -4.04 14.88
C VAL A 156 -5.31 -3.88 14.23
N LEU A 157 -4.65 -2.75 14.49
CA LEU A 157 -3.26 -2.53 14.15
C LEU A 157 -2.37 -3.03 15.30
N VAL A 158 -1.40 -3.87 14.98
CA VAL A 158 -0.45 -4.46 15.93
C VAL A 158 0.98 -4.13 15.50
N PHE A 159 1.74 -3.50 16.39
CA PHE A 159 3.18 -3.30 16.25
C PHE A 159 3.91 -4.48 16.89
N VAL A 160 4.74 -5.17 16.12
CA VAL A 160 5.37 -6.42 16.53
C VAL A 160 6.86 -6.39 16.23
N ASP A 161 7.67 -6.64 17.24
CA ASP A 161 9.10 -6.89 17.06
C ASP A 161 9.28 -8.39 16.78
N GLN A 162 9.95 -8.73 15.69
CA GLN A 162 10.32 -10.12 15.38
C GLN A 162 11.82 -10.31 15.46
N SER A 163 12.23 -11.40 16.10
CA SER A 163 13.61 -11.80 16.24
C SER A 163 13.81 -13.13 15.51
N THR A 164 14.65 -13.16 14.48
CA THR A 164 14.94 -14.37 13.69
C THR A 164 16.36 -14.87 13.93
N THR A 165 16.50 -16.17 14.14
CA THR A 165 17.79 -16.87 14.21
C THR A 165 17.81 -17.98 13.17
N THR A 166 18.94 -18.20 12.49
CA THR A 166 19.13 -19.31 11.53
C THR A 166 20.44 -20.03 11.80
N ALA A 167 20.66 -21.20 11.19
CA ALA A 167 21.94 -21.91 11.32
C ALA A 167 23.14 -21.09 10.80
N GLU A 168 22.93 -20.30 9.73
CA GLU A 168 23.96 -19.44 9.15
C GLU A 168 24.14 -18.12 9.93
N SER A 169 23.12 -17.67 10.65
CA SER A 169 23.12 -16.45 11.46
C SER A 169 22.56 -16.72 12.87
N PRO A 170 23.41 -17.22 13.79
CA PRO A 170 23.00 -17.55 15.16
C PRO A 170 22.83 -16.31 16.06
N GLU A 171 23.20 -15.12 15.57
CA GLU A 171 22.92 -13.85 16.25
C GLU A 171 21.51 -13.40 15.85
N PRO A 172 20.59 -13.13 16.80
CA PRO A 172 19.22 -12.80 16.47
C PRO A 172 19.12 -11.51 15.65
N MET A 173 18.43 -11.60 14.52
CA MET A 173 18.16 -10.48 13.61
C MET A 173 16.76 -9.92 13.88
N ALA A 174 16.70 -8.68 14.36
CA ALA A 174 15.44 -8.02 14.66
C ALA A 174 14.82 -7.34 13.42
N ALA A 175 13.51 -7.48 13.27
CA ALA A 175 12.68 -6.75 12.33
C ALA A 175 11.52 -6.08 13.09
N LEU A 176 11.28 -4.80 12.84
CA LEU A 176 10.14 -4.08 13.40
C LEU A 176 9.01 -4.16 12.38
N ASN A 177 7.95 -4.88 12.73
CA ASN A 177 6.82 -5.13 11.86
C ASN A 177 5.57 -4.43 12.38
N ARG A 178 4.64 -4.24 11.46
CA ARG A 178 3.30 -3.76 11.71
C ARG A 178 2.35 -4.56 10.84
N ILE A 179 1.26 -4.98 11.46
CA ILE A 179 0.23 -5.78 10.82
C ILE A 179 -1.14 -5.26 11.22
N THR A 180 -2.09 -5.35 10.29
CA THR A 180 -3.50 -5.17 10.55
C THR A 180 -4.17 -6.54 10.57
N LEU A 181 -4.87 -6.85 11.66
CA LEU A 181 -5.70 -8.02 11.81
C LEU A 181 -7.17 -7.63 11.57
N THR A 182 -7.83 -8.33 10.67
CA THR A 182 -9.29 -8.34 10.60
C THR A 182 -9.77 -9.52 11.46
N LEU A 183 -10.54 -9.23 12.50
CA LEU A 183 -11.08 -10.21 13.42
C LEU A 183 -12.60 -10.29 13.25
N VAL A 184 -13.14 -11.50 13.29
CA VAL A 184 -14.59 -11.75 13.35
C VAL A 184 -14.91 -12.62 14.55
N ARG A 185 -16.06 -12.40 15.18
CA ARG A 185 -16.51 -13.18 16.33
C ARG A 185 -17.35 -14.38 15.85
N GLU A 186 -16.81 -15.58 15.99
CA GLU A 186 -17.51 -16.85 15.73
C GLU A 186 -17.64 -17.63 17.03
N ASP A 187 -18.84 -18.14 17.35
CA ASP A 187 -19.09 -18.95 18.57
C ASP A 187 -18.61 -18.32 19.91
N SER A 188 -18.54 -16.99 19.99
CA SER A 188 -18.02 -16.18 21.12
C SER A 188 -16.49 -16.12 21.24
N GLU A 189 -15.78 -16.44 20.16
CA GLU A 189 -14.32 -16.32 20.05
C GLU A 189 -13.97 -15.36 18.91
N TRP A 190 -13.02 -14.48 19.13
CA TRP A 190 -12.49 -13.62 18.07
C TRP A 190 -11.43 -14.38 17.27
N LEU A 191 -11.68 -14.56 15.98
CA LEU A 191 -10.82 -15.28 15.06
C LEU A 191 -10.33 -14.35 13.95
N ILE A 192 -9.10 -14.57 13.52
CA ILE A 192 -8.50 -13.88 12.36
C ILE A 192 -9.23 -14.35 11.10
N ASP A 193 -9.87 -13.39 10.44
CA ASP A 193 -10.40 -13.57 9.09
C ASP A 193 -9.42 -13.06 8.03
N GLU A 194 -8.47 -12.20 8.42
CA GLU A 194 -7.44 -11.68 7.52
C GLU A 194 -6.23 -11.14 8.29
N ILE A 195 -5.03 -11.30 7.73
CA ILE A 195 -3.80 -10.61 8.18
C ILE A 195 -3.25 -9.79 7.01
N ARG A 196 -3.05 -8.50 7.25
CA ARG A 196 -2.40 -7.58 6.31
C ARG A 196 -1.12 -7.07 6.93
N SER A 197 -0.02 -7.05 6.18
CA SER A 197 1.09 -6.17 6.52
C SER A 197 0.75 -4.82 5.92
N ASP A 198 0.67 -3.76 6.71
CA ASP A 198 0.38 -2.42 6.21
C ASP A 198 1.55 -1.95 5.32
N GLY A 199 1.30 -2.20 4.04
CA GLY A 199 2.23 -2.34 2.93
C GLY A 199 1.56 -3.03 1.73
N PHE A 200 0.54 -3.87 1.97
CA PHE A 200 -0.33 -4.50 0.97
C PHE A 200 -1.79 -4.34 1.42
N ALA A 201 -2.66 -3.82 0.56
CA ALA A 201 -4.01 -3.44 0.96
C ALA A 201 -5.10 -4.28 0.28
N ARG A 202 -6.38 -4.01 0.62
CA ARG A 202 -7.56 -4.82 0.30
C ARG A 202 -7.70 -5.11 -1.21
N PRO A 203 -8.47 -6.13 -1.63
CA PRO A 203 -8.78 -6.37 -3.04
C PRO A 203 -9.35 -5.15 -3.79
N ASP A 204 -10.15 -4.33 -3.11
CA ASP A 204 -10.63 -3.05 -3.65
C ASP A 204 -9.51 -2.00 -3.78
N ASP A 205 -8.49 -2.09 -2.94
CA ASP A 205 -7.35 -1.17 -2.96
C ASP A 205 -6.45 -1.40 -4.17
N ASP A 206 -6.45 -2.56 -4.82
CA ASP A 206 -5.71 -2.73 -6.08
C ASP A 206 -6.34 -1.93 -7.23
N ALA A 207 -7.68 -1.89 -7.28
CA ALA A 207 -8.38 -1.04 -8.24
C ALA A 207 -8.13 0.44 -7.94
N VAL A 208 -8.21 0.84 -6.66
CA VAL A 208 -7.91 2.20 -6.21
C VAL A 208 -6.44 2.54 -6.49
N ARG A 209 -5.49 1.64 -6.25
CA ARG A 209 -4.05 1.81 -6.56
C ARG A 209 -3.83 2.11 -8.04
N VAL A 210 -4.46 1.34 -8.92
CA VAL A 210 -4.38 1.57 -10.37
C VAL A 210 -4.98 2.93 -10.72
N GLU A 211 -6.10 3.30 -10.10
CA GLU A 211 -6.74 4.60 -10.29
C GLU A 211 -5.84 5.76 -9.85
N VAL A 212 -5.34 5.75 -8.62
CA VAL A 212 -4.49 6.84 -8.09
C VAL A 212 -3.16 6.93 -8.83
N MET A 213 -2.57 5.81 -9.24
CA MET A 213 -1.38 5.78 -10.10
C MET A 213 -1.64 6.44 -11.45
N ALA A 214 -2.83 6.23 -12.04
CA ALA A 214 -3.23 6.87 -13.28
C ALA A 214 -3.48 8.37 -13.08
N VAL A 215 -4.07 8.80 -11.96
CA VAL A 215 -4.27 10.21 -11.61
C VAL A 215 -2.92 10.93 -11.48
N GLY A 216 -1.97 10.39 -10.71
CA GLY A 216 -0.64 10.98 -10.55
C GLY A 216 0.14 11.06 -11.87
N ALA A 217 0.09 10.00 -12.69
CA ALA A 217 0.73 10.00 -14.01
C ALA A 217 0.11 11.06 -14.95
N ARG A 218 -1.23 11.11 -15.02
CA ARG A 218 -1.96 12.09 -15.83
C ARG A 218 -1.64 13.52 -15.38
N PHE A 219 -1.59 13.76 -14.08
CA PHE A 219 -1.20 15.06 -13.54
C PHE A 219 0.19 15.47 -14.01
N ALA A 220 1.19 14.59 -13.88
CA ALA A 220 2.56 14.90 -14.31
C ALA A 220 2.66 15.17 -15.82
N GLU A 221 1.89 14.47 -16.64
CA GLU A 221 1.83 14.71 -18.09
C GLU A 221 1.21 16.07 -18.41
N VAL A 222 0.04 16.36 -17.83
CA VAL A 222 -0.69 17.61 -18.08
C VAL A 222 0.10 18.82 -17.55
N TRP A 223 0.65 18.74 -16.34
CA TRP A 223 1.45 19.82 -15.74
C TRP A 223 2.71 20.13 -16.55
N ASN A 224 3.35 19.12 -17.12
CA ASN A 224 4.57 19.30 -17.92
C ASN A 224 4.29 19.56 -19.42
N THR A 225 3.04 19.67 -19.85
CA THR A 225 2.67 19.87 -21.25
C THR A 225 1.99 21.21 -21.46
N PHE A 226 2.66 22.11 -22.18
CA PHE A 226 2.12 23.41 -22.54
C PHE A 226 2.77 23.96 -23.81
N GLU A 227 2.03 24.79 -24.52
CA GLU A 227 2.48 25.50 -25.71
C GLU A 227 2.20 27.00 -25.57
N PRO A 228 3.04 27.88 -26.15
CA PRO A 228 2.87 29.32 -26.01
C PRO A 228 1.56 29.82 -26.64
N ALA A 229 1.09 29.17 -27.71
CA ALA A 229 -0.18 29.52 -28.34
C ALA A 229 -1.41 29.13 -27.50
N GLN A 230 -1.25 28.22 -26.54
CA GLN A 230 -2.31 27.65 -25.71
C GLN A 230 -2.07 27.89 -24.21
N ALA A 231 -1.20 28.85 -23.86
CA ALA A 231 -0.78 29.09 -22.48
C ALA A 231 -1.97 29.38 -21.53
N ARG A 232 -3.03 30.02 -22.02
CA ARG A 232 -4.26 30.23 -21.23
C ARG A 232 -5.10 28.95 -21.06
N GLU A 233 -5.21 28.15 -22.11
CA GLU A 233 -5.95 26.87 -22.10
C GLU A 233 -5.26 25.83 -21.20
N TYR A 234 -3.94 25.96 -20.99
CA TYR A 234 -3.20 25.15 -20.01
C TYR A 234 -3.81 25.25 -18.60
N VAL A 235 -4.21 26.45 -18.16
CA VAL A 235 -4.83 26.65 -16.84
C VAL A 235 -6.15 25.88 -16.75
N ASP A 236 -6.98 25.96 -17.77
CA ASP A 236 -8.26 25.24 -17.85
C ASP A 236 -8.09 23.71 -17.89
N THR A 237 -6.94 23.23 -18.37
CA THR A 237 -6.62 21.80 -18.47
C THR A 237 -6.11 21.23 -17.15
N VAL A 238 -5.31 22.00 -16.41
CA VAL A 238 -4.73 21.57 -15.13
C VAL A 238 -5.76 21.66 -14.00
N THR A 239 -6.54 22.73 -13.94
CA THR A 239 -7.43 23.04 -12.82
C THR A 239 -8.38 21.89 -12.41
N PRO A 240 -9.01 21.14 -13.34
CA PRO A 240 -9.90 20.03 -12.99
C PRO A 240 -9.21 18.82 -12.34
N LEU A 241 -7.88 18.76 -12.35
CA LEU A 241 -7.11 17.69 -11.71
C LEU A 241 -6.79 18.00 -10.24
N LEU A 242 -7.06 19.22 -9.79
CA LEU A 242 -6.65 19.73 -8.48
C LEU A 242 -7.82 19.74 -7.49
N THR A 243 -7.53 19.60 -6.20
CA THR A 243 -8.52 19.89 -5.15
C THR A 243 -8.95 21.36 -5.22
N PRO A 244 -10.14 21.73 -4.72
CA PRO A 244 -10.58 23.14 -4.73
C PRO A 244 -9.57 24.09 -4.08
N ARG A 245 -8.95 23.66 -2.97
CA ARG A 245 -7.90 24.42 -2.28
C ARG A 245 -6.70 24.65 -3.20
N PHE A 246 -6.20 23.60 -3.83
CA PHE A 246 -4.99 23.71 -4.66
C PHE A 246 -5.26 24.42 -6.00
N ALA A 247 -6.47 24.26 -6.55
CA ALA A 247 -6.95 25.01 -7.70
C ALA A 247 -6.95 26.53 -7.45
N ASP A 248 -7.41 26.97 -6.28
CA ASP A 248 -7.39 28.38 -5.89
C ASP A 248 -5.96 28.93 -5.80
N GLU A 249 -5.03 28.18 -5.21
CA GLU A 249 -3.61 28.53 -5.11
C GLU A 249 -2.94 28.61 -6.49
N PHE A 250 -3.19 27.63 -7.36
CA PHE A 250 -2.69 27.61 -8.74
C PHE A 250 -3.20 28.80 -9.54
N THR A 251 -4.51 29.06 -9.52
CA THR A 251 -5.15 30.15 -10.27
C THR A 251 -4.69 31.52 -9.77
N ALA A 252 -4.40 31.68 -8.47
CA ALA A 252 -3.85 32.92 -7.94
C ALA A 252 -2.48 33.29 -8.53
N SER A 253 -1.75 32.32 -9.08
CA SER A 253 -0.42 32.49 -9.68
C SER A 253 -0.39 32.32 -11.21
N SER A 254 -1.52 31.97 -11.84
CA SER A 254 -1.55 31.50 -13.22
C SER A 254 -1.18 32.59 -14.23
N ASP A 255 -1.60 33.84 -14.02
CA ASP A 255 -1.30 34.95 -14.94
C ASP A 255 0.22 35.12 -15.16
N SER A 256 1.01 35.04 -14.09
CA SER A 256 2.48 35.13 -14.17
C SER A 256 3.11 33.93 -14.89
N VAL A 257 2.52 32.74 -14.75
CA VAL A 257 2.97 31.54 -15.47
C VAL A 257 2.68 31.67 -16.96
N VAL A 258 1.46 32.11 -17.33
CA VAL A 258 1.03 32.32 -18.71
C VAL A 258 1.92 33.34 -19.40
N GLU A 259 2.12 34.52 -18.79
CA GLU A 259 3.02 35.55 -19.32
C GLU A 259 4.44 35.00 -19.51
N GLY A 260 4.94 34.24 -18.54
CA GLY A 260 6.26 33.60 -18.62
C GLY A 260 6.40 32.64 -19.80
N ILE A 261 5.36 31.84 -20.08
CA ILE A 261 5.32 30.90 -21.21
C ILE A 261 5.28 31.66 -22.54
N GLU A 262 4.43 32.68 -22.66
CA GLU A 262 4.25 33.48 -23.88
C GLU A 262 5.52 34.28 -24.22
N ASP A 263 6.07 35.03 -23.26
CA ASP A 263 7.21 35.92 -23.49
C ASP A 263 8.49 35.18 -23.88
N GLN A 264 8.73 34.02 -23.27
CA GLN A 264 9.92 33.20 -23.53
C GLN A 264 9.70 32.15 -24.63
N GLN A 265 8.52 32.16 -25.27
CA GLN A 265 8.12 31.18 -26.29
C GLN A 265 8.40 29.74 -25.82
N LEU A 266 8.05 29.45 -24.57
CA LEU A 266 8.32 28.18 -23.93
C LEU A 266 7.30 27.15 -24.38
N SER A 267 7.78 25.99 -24.83
CA SER A 267 6.95 24.81 -25.02
C SER A 267 7.54 23.64 -24.26
N SER A 268 6.68 22.72 -23.85
CA SER A 268 7.06 21.52 -23.13
C SER A 268 6.10 20.39 -23.48
N THR A 269 6.62 19.18 -23.67
CA THR A 269 5.82 17.96 -23.78
C THR A 269 6.22 17.00 -22.67
N GLY A 270 5.29 16.76 -21.75
CA GLY A 270 5.46 15.84 -20.62
C GLY A 270 5.12 14.40 -20.98
N ARG A 271 5.84 13.45 -20.38
CA ARG A 271 5.55 12.03 -20.44
C ARG A 271 5.80 11.39 -19.08
N ALA A 272 4.82 10.69 -18.54
CA ALA A 272 5.05 9.82 -17.40
C ALA A 272 5.85 8.57 -17.84
N LEU A 273 6.94 8.28 -17.14
CA LEU A 273 7.74 7.08 -17.34
C LEU A 273 7.22 5.92 -16.49
N GLY A 274 6.67 6.25 -15.32
CA GLY A 274 6.05 5.31 -14.41
C GLY A 274 5.54 6.03 -13.16
N SER A 275 4.54 5.44 -12.53
CA SER A 275 4.05 5.85 -11.21
C SER A 275 4.01 4.67 -10.26
N ALA A 276 4.01 4.93 -8.96
CA ALA A 276 3.87 3.93 -7.91
C ALA A 276 3.23 4.55 -6.67
N VAL A 277 2.33 3.82 -6.01
CA VAL A 277 1.76 4.24 -4.74
C VAL A 277 2.80 4.05 -3.62
N SER A 278 3.09 5.11 -2.87
CA SER A 278 3.93 5.05 -1.66
C SER A 278 3.11 5.03 -0.37
N ALA A 279 1.90 5.58 -0.38
CA ALA A 279 0.92 5.52 0.71
C ALA A 279 -0.50 5.52 0.14
N LEU A 280 -1.43 4.81 0.78
CA LEU A 280 -2.85 4.76 0.41
C LEU A 280 -3.70 4.52 1.64
N ASP A 281 -4.67 5.40 1.84
CA ASP A 281 -5.73 5.35 2.84
C ASP A 281 -7.11 5.43 2.15
N ALA A 282 -8.20 5.46 2.93
CA ALA A 282 -9.56 5.46 2.39
C ALA A 282 -9.91 6.71 1.57
N ASP A 283 -9.31 7.86 1.89
CA ASP A 283 -9.60 9.17 1.28
C ASP A 283 -8.33 9.97 0.91
N SER A 284 -7.14 9.43 1.15
CA SER A 284 -5.85 10.03 0.75
C SER A 284 -4.90 9.02 0.12
N ALA A 285 -4.02 9.48 -0.77
CA ALA A 285 -2.96 8.67 -1.34
C ALA A 285 -1.72 9.52 -1.66
N THR A 286 -0.54 8.92 -1.58
CA THR A 286 0.70 9.52 -2.10
C THR A 286 1.24 8.66 -3.23
N VAL A 287 1.51 9.28 -4.37
CA VAL A 287 1.98 8.64 -5.60
C VAL A 287 3.33 9.22 -6.00
N LEU A 288 4.32 8.36 -6.13
CA LEU A 288 5.60 8.69 -6.74
C LEU A 288 5.47 8.64 -8.26
N VAL A 289 5.89 9.70 -8.96
CA VAL A 289 5.82 9.79 -10.42
C VAL A 289 7.19 10.16 -10.97
N ALA A 290 7.72 9.32 -11.87
CA ALA A 290 8.86 9.67 -12.69
C ALA A 290 8.35 10.16 -14.06
N SER A 291 8.79 11.32 -14.51
CA SER A 291 8.36 11.88 -15.79
C SER A 291 9.48 12.62 -16.51
N ASP A 292 9.47 12.57 -17.83
CA ASP A 292 10.32 13.40 -18.67
C ASP A 292 9.53 14.56 -19.26
N ALA A 293 10.21 15.68 -19.50
CA ALA A 293 9.65 16.81 -20.23
C ALA A 293 10.63 17.30 -21.28
N GLU A 294 10.25 17.21 -22.55
CA GLU A 294 11.01 17.79 -23.66
C GLU A 294 10.64 19.27 -23.76
N ARG A 295 11.55 20.15 -23.36
CA ARG A 295 11.31 21.60 -23.29
C ARG A 295 12.08 22.33 -24.37
N THR A 296 11.39 23.18 -25.13
CA THR A 296 11.99 24.08 -26.11
C THR A 296 11.85 25.52 -25.66
N SER A 297 12.97 26.27 -25.74
CA SER A 297 13.01 27.72 -25.49
C SER A 297 14.00 28.34 -26.48
N ASP A 298 13.59 29.39 -27.19
CA ASP A 298 14.41 30.07 -28.21
C ASP A 298 15.10 29.11 -29.21
N GLY A 299 14.42 28.02 -29.59
CA GLY A 299 14.93 27.01 -30.52
C GLY A 299 16.01 26.09 -29.94
N LYS A 300 16.17 26.05 -28.61
CA LYS A 300 17.03 25.08 -27.91
C LYS A 300 16.18 24.08 -27.16
N ASP A 301 16.45 22.80 -27.41
CA ASP A 301 15.75 21.69 -26.77
C ASP A 301 16.56 21.18 -25.58
N VAL A 302 15.88 21.00 -24.46
CA VAL A 302 16.42 20.44 -23.23
C VAL A 302 15.43 19.43 -22.67
N VAL A 303 15.89 18.20 -22.43
CA VAL A 303 15.12 17.20 -21.71
C VAL A 303 15.26 17.45 -20.21
N ARG A 304 14.14 17.50 -19.51
CA ARG A 304 14.07 17.52 -18.05
C ARG A 304 13.59 16.17 -17.55
N HIS A 305 14.13 15.75 -16.42
CA HIS A 305 13.77 14.51 -15.74
C HIS A 305 13.26 14.89 -14.35
N TRP A 306 12.02 14.54 -14.06
CA TRP A 306 11.36 14.84 -12.80
C TRP A 306 11.09 13.56 -12.02
N ARG A 307 11.15 13.69 -10.70
CA ARG A 307 10.68 12.69 -9.73
C ARG A 307 9.83 13.45 -8.74
N TRP A 308 8.54 13.18 -8.73
CA TRP A 308 7.61 13.87 -7.84
C TRP A 308 6.98 12.92 -6.84
N SER A 309 6.76 13.42 -5.64
CA SER A 309 5.73 12.92 -4.73
C SER A 309 4.47 13.73 -4.97
N VAL A 310 3.35 13.07 -5.25
CA VAL A 310 2.06 13.69 -5.53
C VAL A 310 1.05 13.21 -4.49
N ASP A 311 0.52 14.14 -3.70
CA ASP A 311 -0.51 13.84 -2.71
C ASP A 311 -1.89 14.04 -3.33
N LEU A 312 -2.75 13.04 -3.13
CA LEU A 312 -4.09 12.97 -3.66
C LEU A 312 -5.10 12.89 -2.53
N VAL A 313 -6.26 13.50 -2.72
CA VAL A 313 -7.41 13.45 -1.82
C VAL A 313 -8.66 13.08 -2.61
N LEU A 314 -9.47 12.19 -2.05
CA LEU A 314 -10.76 11.82 -2.61
C LEU A 314 -11.80 12.89 -2.28
N VAL A 315 -12.28 13.61 -3.29
CA VAL A 315 -13.29 14.67 -3.17
C VAL A 315 -14.51 14.28 -3.98
N ASP A 316 -15.66 14.15 -3.32
CA ASP A 316 -16.94 13.77 -3.95
C ASP A 316 -16.83 12.52 -4.86
N GLY A 317 -16.02 11.53 -4.42
CA GLY A 317 -15.79 10.29 -5.16
C GLY A 317 -14.80 10.40 -6.32
N THR A 318 -14.05 11.50 -6.43
CA THR A 318 -13.00 11.71 -7.45
C THR A 318 -11.65 11.98 -6.78
N TRP A 319 -10.61 11.25 -7.16
CA TRP A 319 -9.24 11.51 -6.70
C TRP A 319 -8.66 12.75 -7.37
N LEU A 320 -8.25 13.74 -6.58
CA LEU A 320 -7.72 15.02 -7.03
C LEU A 320 -6.38 15.31 -6.36
N VAL A 321 -5.50 16.03 -7.06
CA VAL A 321 -4.17 16.42 -6.57
C VAL A 321 -4.31 17.55 -5.56
N ASP A 322 -3.78 17.35 -4.35
CA ASP A 322 -3.81 18.33 -3.27
C ASP A 322 -2.46 19.03 -3.08
N SER A 323 -1.35 18.33 -3.37
CA SER A 323 0.00 18.89 -3.41
C SER A 323 0.95 18.01 -4.23
N PHE A 324 2.11 18.55 -4.57
CA PHE A 324 3.22 17.76 -5.08
C PHE A 324 4.57 18.45 -4.84
N GLU A 325 5.64 17.66 -4.76
CA GLU A 325 7.02 18.15 -4.58
C GLU A 325 8.05 17.26 -5.31
N GLU A 326 9.24 17.81 -5.59
CA GLU A 326 10.34 17.06 -6.20
C GLU A 326 11.14 16.28 -5.15
N VAL A 327 11.44 15.00 -5.44
CA VAL A 327 12.11 14.04 -4.53
C VAL A 327 13.39 13.43 -5.08
#